data_AF-A0A8S9YQ53-F1
#
_entry.id   AF-A0A8S9YQ53-F1
#
_cell.length_a   1.000
_cell.length_b   1.000
_cell.length_c   1.000
_cell.angle_alpha   90.00
_cell.angle_beta   90.00
_cell.angle_gamma   90.00
#
_symmetry.space_group_name_H-M   'P 1'
#
loop_
_entity.id
_entity.type
_entity.pdbx_description
1 polymer ?
#
loop_
_entity_poly.entity_id
_entity_poly.type
_entity_poly.pdbx_seq_one_letter_code
_entity_poly.pdbx_strand_id
1 'polypeptide(L)'
;MLLLSIVFSNVCLLTSCEEPSQALIYVYNEHGADHFRYMEYKGLSEVELDFPIVSIAVHDNKIEQNGWTTLSLMTSDFVPDKYQAYWAGFLETNITYELTNASFENSVAGLCRDSLTPPCKKLKAYLSENMEYVIKQYLTFGENDEFWYQITYPGKVSAFSGMPIN
;
A
#
# COMPACT_ATOMS: atom_id res chain seq x y z
N MET A 1 2.46 7.90 -27.03
CA MET A 1 3.20 7.00 -27.95
C MET A 1 4.58 6.51 -27.52
N LEU A 2 5.38 7.14 -26.63
CA LEU A 2 6.74 6.62 -26.29
C LEU A 2 7.09 6.48 -24.79
N LEU A 3 6.18 6.82 -23.86
CA LEU A 3 6.54 6.89 -22.43
C LEU A 3 6.21 5.61 -21.62
N LEU A 4 5.19 4.83 -21.97
CA LEU A 4 4.83 3.63 -21.19
C LEU A 4 5.62 2.38 -21.51
N SER A 5 6.03 2.18 -22.76
CA SER A 5 6.96 1.12 -23.11
C SER A 5 8.25 1.25 -22.30
N ILE A 6 8.68 2.49 -22.04
CA ILE A 6 9.87 2.78 -21.22
C ILE A 6 9.58 2.55 -19.74
N VAL A 7 8.43 2.97 -19.20
CA VAL A 7 8.13 2.76 -17.77
C VAL A 7 7.89 1.29 -17.45
N PHE A 8 7.06 0.57 -18.22
CA PHE A 8 6.84 -0.88 -18.01
C PHE A 8 8.09 -1.71 -18.31
N SER A 9 8.82 -1.40 -19.39
CA SER A 9 10.06 -2.10 -19.70
C SER A 9 11.12 -1.79 -18.64
N ASN A 10 11.24 -0.56 -18.11
CA ASN A 10 12.17 -0.27 -17.02
C ASN A 10 11.72 -0.86 -15.67
N VAL A 11 10.43 -0.86 -15.34
CA VAL A 11 9.90 -1.56 -14.15
C VAL A 11 10.26 -3.04 -14.26
N CYS A 12 9.89 -3.70 -15.36
CA CYS A 12 10.16 -5.13 -15.56
C CYS A 12 11.65 -5.46 -15.77
N LEU A 13 12.45 -4.58 -16.38
CA LEU A 13 13.92 -4.71 -16.52
C LEU A 13 14.61 -4.57 -15.16
N LEU A 14 14.12 -3.70 -14.28
CA LEU A 14 14.65 -3.51 -12.93
C LEU A 14 14.20 -4.63 -11.97
N THR A 15 13.05 -5.27 -12.21
CA THR A 15 12.45 -6.25 -11.27
C THR A 15 12.35 -7.68 -11.80
N SER A 16 12.86 -7.98 -13.01
CA SER A 16 12.84 -9.32 -13.62
C SER A 16 11.44 -9.98 -13.63
N CYS A 17 10.40 -9.20 -13.91
CA CYS A 17 9.03 -9.70 -13.96
C CYS A 17 8.77 -10.49 -15.26
N GLU A 18 8.78 -11.81 -15.16
CA GLU A 18 8.23 -12.70 -16.18
C GLU A 18 6.71 -12.76 -15.95
N GLU A 19 5.99 -11.90 -16.70
CA GLU A 19 4.53 -11.68 -16.73
C GLU A 19 3.83 -11.52 -15.37
N PRO A 20 3.62 -10.28 -14.88
CA PRO A 20 2.85 -10.04 -13.68
C PRO A 20 1.41 -10.52 -13.77
N SER A 21 0.98 -11.25 -12.74
CA SER A 21 -0.41 -11.74 -12.64
C SER A 21 -1.42 -10.60 -12.52
N GLN A 22 -1.07 -9.52 -11.81
CA GLN A 22 -1.97 -8.40 -11.50
C GLN A 22 -1.19 -7.08 -11.33
N ALA A 23 -1.80 -5.97 -11.76
CA ALA A 23 -1.30 -4.61 -11.49
C ALA A 23 -2.43 -3.67 -11.08
N LEU A 24 -2.18 -2.85 -10.06
CA LEU A 24 -3.08 -1.78 -9.61
C LEU A 24 -2.42 -0.42 -9.85
N ILE A 25 -3.17 0.50 -10.43
CA ILE A 25 -2.66 1.81 -10.86
C ILE A 25 -3.56 2.91 -10.32
N TYR A 26 -2.94 3.90 -9.68
CA TYR A 26 -3.60 5.11 -9.25
C TYR A 26 -3.10 6.30 -10.07
N VAL A 27 -4.01 7.01 -10.74
CA VAL A 27 -3.70 8.14 -11.63
C VAL A 27 -4.39 9.41 -11.19
N TYR A 28 -3.80 10.55 -11.52
CA TYR A 28 -4.38 11.87 -11.31
C TYR A 28 -5.11 12.35 -12.58
N ASN A 29 -6.30 12.95 -12.41
CA ASN A 29 -7.15 13.44 -13.48
C ASN A 29 -7.44 14.93 -13.32
N GLU A 30 -6.80 15.76 -14.15
CA GLU A 30 -6.92 17.23 -14.13
C GLU A 30 -8.30 17.75 -14.56
N HIS A 31 -9.11 16.94 -15.24
CA HIS A 31 -10.35 17.39 -15.89
C HIS A 31 -11.61 16.65 -15.42
N GLY A 32 -11.50 15.78 -14.41
CA GLY A 32 -12.63 15.02 -13.85
C GLY A 32 -13.21 15.65 -12.58
N ALA A 33 -14.50 15.35 -12.31
CA ALA A 33 -15.10 15.62 -11.00
C ALA A 33 -14.39 14.84 -9.88
N ASP A 34 -13.88 13.65 -10.21
CA ASP A 34 -12.96 12.87 -9.38
C ASP A 34 -11.52 13.12 -9.84
N HIS A 35 -10.73 13.78 -8.99
CA HIS A 35 -9.33 14.11 -9.26
C HIS A 35 -8.41 12.90 -9.37
N PHE A 36 -8.92 11.70 -9.08
CA PHE A 36 -8.11 10.49 -9.13
C PHE A 36 -8.90 9.28 -9.59
N ARG A 37 -8.20 8.33 -10.22
CA ARG A 37 -8.78 7.05 -10.69
C ARG A 37 -7.91 5.86 -10.32
N TYR A 38 -8.58 4.78 -9.95
CA TYR A 38 -8.03 3.46 -9.68
C TYR A 38 -8.32 2.51 -10.85
N MET A 39 -7.33 1.71 -11.25
CA MET A 39 -7.44 0.73 -12.34
C MET A 39 -6.78 -0.58 -11.93
N GLU A 40 -7.42 -1.71 -12.27
CA GLU A 40 -6.91 -3.07 -12.06
C GLU A 40 -6.71 -3.76 -13.41
N TYR A 41 -5.54 -4.34 -13.63
CA TYR A 41 -5.19 -5.09 -14.84
C TYR A 41 -4.83 -6.53 -14.49
N LYS A 42 -5.45 -7.49 -15.19
CA LYS A 42 -5.14 -8.93 -15.11
C LYS A 42 -4.60 -9.38 -16.47
N GLY A 43 -3.32 -9.76 -16.52
CA GLY A 43 -2.62 -10.01 -17.78
C GLY A 43 -2.27 -8.69 -18.49
N LEU A 44 -1.00 -8.31 -18.45
CA LEU A 44 -0.52 -7.03 -18.98
C LEU A 44 -0.34 -7.10 -20.50
N SER A 45 -1.42 -6.88 -21.26
CA SER A 45 -1.31 -6.38 -22.64
C SER A 45 -1.01 -4.88 -22.60
N GLU A 46 -0.12 -4.38 -23.47
CA GLU A 46 0.28 -2.96 -23.53
C GLU A 46 -0.88 -1.98 -23.25
N VAL A 47 -0.84 -1.32 -22.10
CA VAL A 47 -1.83 -0.31 -21.72
C VAL A 47 -1.23 1.06 -22.00
N GLU A 48 -1.82 1.84 -22.91
CA GLU A 48 -1.46 3.25 -23.08
C GLU A 48 -2.22 4.09 -22.04
N LEU A 49 -1.54 4.51 -20.97
CA LEU A 49 -2.07 5.44 -19.95
C LEU A 49 -1.71 6.89 -20.32
N ASP A 50 -2.73 7.68 -20.63
CA ASP A 50 -2.57 9.10 -20.96
C ASP A 50 -2.73 10.03 -19.73
N PHE A 51 -2.42 9.52 -18.53
CA PHE A 51 -2.60 10.24 -17.26
C PHE A 51 -1.34 10.18 -16.39
N PRO A 52 -1.03 11.23 -15.61
CA PRO A 52 0.06 11.21 -14.66
C PRO A 52 -0.19 10.15 -13.57
N ILE A 53 0.75 9.22 -13.44
CA ILE A 53 0.65 8.07 -12.53
C ILE A 53 1.13 8.46 -11.14
N VAL A 54 0.25 8.39 -10.15
CA VAL A 54 0.56 8.73 -8.76
C VAL A 54 1.28 7.56 -8.07
N SER A 55 0.77 6.33 -8.28
CA SER A 55 1.36 5.12 -7.72
C SER A 55 0.95 3.88 -8.52
N ILE A 56 1.82 2.86 -8.54
CA ILE A 56 1.59 1.55 -9.16
C ILE A 56 2.01 0.47 -8.17
N ALA A 57 1.21 -0.58 -8.05
CA ALA A 57 1.63 -1.85 -7.46
C ALA A 57 1.48 -2.99 -8.47
N VAL A 58 2.47 -3.87 -8.49
CA VAL A 58 2.52 -5.05 -9.35
C VAL A 58 2.80 -6.25 -8.45
N HIS A 59 1.93 -7.27 -8.53
CA HIS A 59 2.01 -8.45 -7.67
C HIS A 59 2.10 -9.70 -8.54
N ASP A 60 3.10 -10.51 -8.25
CA ASP A 60 3.36 -11.78 -8.90
C ASP A 60 3.44 -12.88 -7.84
N ASN A 61 2.35 -13.61 -7.68
CA ASN A 61 2.21 -14.66 -6.69
C ASN A 61 2.68 -16.01 -7.25
N LYS A 62 3.92 -16.38 -6.92
CA LYS A 62 4.55 -17.65 -7.29
C LYS A 62 4.76 -18.57 -6.09
N ILE A 63 3.99 -18.41 -5.01
CA ILE A 63 4.14 -19.19 -3.77
C ILE A 63 4.06 -20.69 -4.04
N GLU A 64 3.16 -21.15 -4.90
CA GLU A 64 3.04 -22.58 -5.26
C GLU A 64 4.21 -23.09 -6.11
N GLN A 65 4.90 -22.21 -6.83
CA GLN A 65 5.97 -22.58 -7.76
C GLN A 65 7.34 -22.57 -7.08
N ASN A 66 7.64 -21.53 -6.30
CA ASN A 66 8.96 -21.32 -5.70
C ASN A 66 8.93 -20.89 -4.23
N GLY A 67 7.75 -20.81 -3.60
CA GLY A 67 7.59 -20.40 -2.21
C GLY A 67 7.60 -18.89 -1.96
N TRP A 68 7.67 -18.07 -3.01
CA TRP A 68 7.73 -16.60 -2.90
C TRP A 68 6.61 -15.93 -3.69
N THR A 69 6.13 -14.82 -3.15
CA THR A 69 5.42 -13.80 -3.92
C THR A 69 6.32 -12.58 -4.03
N THR A 70 6.20 -11.83 -5.12
CA THR A 70 6.89 -10.54 -5.28
C THR A 70 5.87 -9.41 -5.41
N LEU A 71 6.14 -8.32 -4.70
CA LEU A 71 5.39 -7.08 -4.79
C LEU A 71 6.36 -5.98 -5.20
N SER A 72 6.11 -5.36 -6.34
CA SER A 72 6.80 -4.16 -6.79
C SER A 72 5.87 -2.97 -6.64
N LEU A 73 6.32 -1.92 -5.95
CA LEU A 73 5.52 -0.72 -5.71
C LEU A 73 6.34 0.52 -6.07
N MET A 74 5.73 1.44 -6.79
CA MET A 74 6.35 2.70 -7.20
C MET A 74 5.40 3.86 -6.94
N THR A 75 5.92 4.94 -6.39
CA THR A 75 5.21 6.21 -6.21
C THR A 75 5.89 7.29 -7.05
N SER A 76 5.16 8.37 -7.31
CA SER A 76 5.66 9.48 -8.09
C SER A 76 5.92 10.74 -7.26
N ASP A 77 7.01 11.43 -7.57
CA ASP A 77 7.47 12.64 -6.88
C ASP A 77 6.67 13.90 -7.23
N PHE A 78 5.84 13.87 -8.29
CA PHE A 78 4.96 15.00 -8.61
C PHE A 78 3.81 15.19 -7.60
N VAL A 79 3.53 14.19 -6.74
CA VAL A 79 2.62 14.34 -5.61
C VAL A 79 3.40 14.47 -4.29
N PRO A 80 2.90 15.23 -3.31
CA PRO A 80 3.46 15.23 -1.96
C PRO A 80 3.60 13.82 -1.39
N ASP A 81 4.72 13.54 -0.75
CA ASP A 81 5.07 12.26 -0.11
C ASP A 81 3.99 11.70 0.84
N LYS A 82 3.23 12.55 1.53
CA LYS A 82 2.07 12.14 2.34
C LYS A 82 1.04 11.35 1.54
N TYR A 83 0.81 11.75 0.27
CA TYR A 83 -0.07 11.03 -0.64
C TYR A 83 0.63 9.79 -1.19
N GLN A 84 1.93 9.87 -1.48
CA GLN A 84 2.71 8.70 -1.92
C GLN A 84 2.62 7.57 -0.91
N ALA A 85 2.88 7.85 0.37
CA ALA A 85 2.84 6.86 1.44
C ALA A 85 1.42 6.29 1.66
N TYR A 86 0.38 7.12 1.57
CA TYR A 86 -1.01 6.66 1.62
C TYR A 86 -1.32 5.69 0.47
N TRP A 87 -1.05 6.09 -0.77
CA TRP A 87 -1.35 5.27 -1.96
C TRP A 87 -0.47 4.03 -2.04
N ALA A 88 0.78 4.09 -1.57
CA ALA A 88 1.63 2.93 -1.43
C ALA A 88 0.99 1.87 -0.51
N GLY A 89 0.56 2.28 0.69
CA GLY A 89 -0.11 1.37 1.62
C GLY A 89 -1.44 0.85 1.09
N PHE A 90 -2.20 1.70 0.39
CA PHE A 90 -3.46 1.31 -0.24
C PHE A 90 -3.28 0.24 -1.31
N LEU A 91 -2.39 0.46 -2.27
CA LEU A 91 -2.20 -0.46 -3.38
C LEU A 91 -1.57 -1.78 -2.92
N GLU A 92 -0.59 -1.74 -2.00
CA GLU A 92 -0.01 -2.96 -1.40
C GLU A 92 -1.10 -3.81 -0.76
N THR A 93 -1.88 -3.23 0.16
CA THR A 93 -2.87 -4.00 0.92
C THR A 93 -3.96 -4.56 0.01
N ASN A 94 -4.36 -3.81 -1.04
CA ASN A 94 -5.42 -4.21 -1.94
C ASN A 94 -4.95 -5.36 -2.85
N ILE A 95 -3.79 -5.23 -3.48
CA ILE A 95 -3.27 -6.24 -4.41
C ILE A 95 -2.82 -7.54 -3.71
N THR A 96 -2.50 -7.47 -2.42
CA THR A 96 -2.10 -8.65 -1.61
C THR A 96 -3.15 -9.08 -0.59
N TYR A 97 -4.40 -8.61 -0.69
CA TYR A 97 -5.42 -8.78 0.35
C TYR A 97 -5.56 -10.23 0.85
N GLU A 98 -5.65 -11.21 -0.05
CA GLU A 98 -5.79 -12.63 0.29
C GLU A 98 -4.59 -13.15 1.11
N LEU A 99 -3.36 -12.77 0.71
CA LEU A 99 -2.13 -13.16 1.41
C LEU A 99 -2.00 -12.45 2.76
N THR A 100 -2.36 -11.17 2.83
CA THR A 100 -2.40 -10.41 4.08
C THR A 100 -3.37 -11.04 5.07
N ASN A 101 -4.58 -11.41 4.61
CA ASN A 101 -5.58 -12.08 5.44
C ASN A 101 -5.11 -13.46 5.91
N ALA A 102 -4.58 -14.28 4.99
CA ALA A 102 -4.03 -15.59 5.34
C ALA A 102 -2.85 -15.48 6.33
N SER A 103 -1.96 -14.50 6.14
CA SER A 103 -0.84 -14.24 7.05
C SER A 103 -1.33 -13.84 8.44
N PHE A 104 -2.35 -12.99 8.52
CA PHE A 104 -2.98 -12.60 9.78
C PHE A 104 -3.56 -13.81 10.52
N GLU A 105 -4.37 -14.62 9.83
CA GLU A 105 -4.99 -15.83 10.39
C GLU A 105 -3.94 -16.84 10.89
N ASN A 106 -2.87 -17.04 10.12
CA ASN A 106 -1.84 -18.01 10.44
C ASN A 106 -0.91 -17.57 11.58
N SER A 107 -0.73 -16.27 11.80
CA SER A 107 0.30 -15.76 12.72
C SER A 107 -0.25 -15.10 13.98
N VAL A 108 -1.31 -14.28 13.87
CA VAL A 108 -1.73 -13.37 14.93
C VAL A 108 -3.21 -13.49 15.30
N ALA A 109 -4.06 -14.18 14.54
CA ALA A 109 -5.48 -14.31 14.88
C ALA A 109 -5.74 -14.99 16.24
N GLY A 110 -4.81 -15.82 16.72
CA GLY A 110 -4.87 -16.39 18.07
C GLY A 110 -4.48 -15.41 19.19
N LEU A 111 -3.77 -14.33 18.87
CA LEU A 111 -3.33 -13.33 19.84
C LEU A 111 -4.53 -12.56 20.35
N CYS A 112 -4.74 -12.59 21.66
CA CYS A 112 -5.85 -11.88 22.29
C CYS A 112 -7.24 -12.24 21.76
N ARG A 113 -7.44 -13.52 21.39
CA ARG A 113 -8.76 -14.10 21.06
C ARG A 113 -9.83 -13.71 22.09
N ASP A 114 -9.49 -13.80 23.38
CA ASP A 114 -10.29 -13.24 24.47
C ASP A 114 -9.76 -11.85 24.87
N SER A 115 -10.36 -10.82 24.27
CA SER A 115 -9.98 -9.41 24.48
C SER A 115 -10.12 -8.93 25.93
N LEU A 116 -10.88 -9.65 26.77
CA LEU A 116 -11.15 -9.27 28.15
C LEU A 116 -10.12 -9.78 29.17
N THR A 117 -9.17 -10.62 28.74
CA THR A 117 -8.11 -11.11 29.62
C THR A 117 -7.22 -9.95 30.11
N PRO A 118 -6.74 -9.97 31.37
CA PRO A 118 -5.86 -8.94 31.89
C PRO A 118 -4.63 -8.61 31.01
N PRO A 119 -3.87 -9.59 30.45
CA PRO A 119 -2.75 -9.28 29.57
C PRO A 119 -3.18 -8.57 28.28
N CYS A 120 -4.32 -8.95 27.69
CA CYS A 120 -4.81 -8.32 26.45
C CYS A 120 -5.35 -6.92 26.67
N LYS A 121 -6.01 -6.66 27.81
CA LYS A 121 -6.38 -5.29 28.21
C LYS A 121 -5.14 -4.42 28.38
N LYS A 122 -4.10 -4.94 29.04
CA LYS A 122 -2.83 -4.23 29.22
C LYS A 122 -2.14 -3.94 27.87
N LEU A 123 -2.09 -4.94 26.98
CA LEU A 123 -1.51 -4.78 25.65
C LEU A 123 -2.28 -3.74 24.82
N LYS A 124 -3.61 -3.83 24.79
CA LYS A 124 -4.47 -2.86 24.11
C LYS A 124 -4.26 -1.45 24.63
N ALA A 125 -4.24 -1.27 25.96
CA ALA A 125 -4.00 0.02 26.58
C ALA A 125 -2.64 0.59 26.17
N TYR A 126 -1.58 -0.21 26.28
CA TYR A 126 -0.24 0.21 25.89
C TYR A 126 -0.14 0.63 24.41
N LEU A 127 -0.71 -0.17 23.50
CA LEU A 127 -0.71 0.16 22.07
C LEU A 127 -1.54 1.41 21.76
N SER A 128 -2.66 1.60 22.44
CA SER A 128 -3.53 2.78 22.26
C SER A 128 -2.83 4.06 22.77
N GLU A 129 -2.27 4.01 23.99
CA GLU A 129 -1.52 5.11 24.58
C GLU A 129 -0.27 5.47 23.75
N ASN A 130 0.43 4.46 23.22
CA ASN A 130 1.58 4.69 22.34
C ASN A 130 1.16 5.36 21.03
N MET A 131 0.07 4.90 20.41
CA MET A 131 -0.43 5.49 19.17
C MET A 131 -0.89 6.94 19.38
N GLU A 132 -1.61 7.22 20.47
CA GLU A 132 -1.99 8.59 20.85
C GLU A 132 -0.77 9.47 21.08
N TYR A 133 0.26 8.96 21.75
CA TYR A 133 1.51 9.67 21.95
C TYR A 133 2.17 10.02 20.61
N VAL A 134 2.33 9.04 19.71
CA VAL A 134 2.94 9.23 18.38
C VAL A 134 2.18 10.28 17.57
N ILE A 135 0.84 10.19 17.52
CA ILE A 135 -0.01 11.17 16.83
C ILE A 135 0.18 12.57 17.42
N LYS A 136 0.21 12.69 18.75
CA LYS A 136 0.41 14.00 19.42
C LYS A 136 1.79 14.59 19.11
N GLN A 137 2.84 13.78 19.10
CA GLN A 137 4.18 14.24 18.77
C GLN A 137 4.24 14.74 17.32
N TYR A 138 3.62 14.03 16.37
CA TYR A 138 3.51 14.51 15.00
C TYR A 138 2.75 15.83 14.88
N LEU A 139 1.59 15.97 15.51
CA LEU A 139 0.82 17.21 15.44
C LEU A 139 1.60 18.41 16.02
N THR A 140 2.59 18.15 16.88
CA THR A 140 3.43 19.18 17.50
C THR A 140 4.70 19.47 16.69
N PHE A 141 5.36 18.44 16.18
CA PHE A 141 6.71 18.52 15.62
C PHE A 141 6.81 18.12 14.15
N GLY A 142 5.82 17.42 13.61
CA GLY A 142 5.87 16.74 12.32
C GLY A 142 6.26 17.62 11.14
N GLU A 143 5.82 18.87 11.09
CA GLU A 143 6.18 19.80 10.00
C GLU A 143 7.60 20.38 10.13
N ASN A 144 8.18 20.35 11.34
CA ASN A 144 9.42 21.06 11.67
C ASN A 144 10.56 20.13 12.12
N ASP A 145 10.31 18.83 12.25
CA ASP A 145 11.24 17.82 12.71
C ASP A 145 11.21 16.63 11.75
N GLU A 146 12.34 16.38 11.08
CA GLU A 146 12.47 15.35 10.04
C GLU A 146 12.17 13.94 10.56
N PHE A 147 12.46 13.67 11.84
CA PHE A 147 12.19 12.37 12.43
C PHE A 147 10.68 12.17 12.62
N TRP A 148 9.99 13.15 13.19
CA TRP A 148 8.53 13.07 13.36
C TRP A 148 7.76 13.14 12.04
N TYR A 149 8.33 13.80 11.03
CA TYR A 149 7.80 13.78 9.67
C TYR A 149 7.72 12.35 9.12
N GLN A 150 8.81 11.57 9.20
CA GLN A 150 8.87 10.20 8.67
C GLN A 150 7.97 9.19 9.39
N ILE A 151 7.72 9.39 10.69
CA ILE A 151 6.91 8.45 11.50
C ILE A 151 5.43 8.44 11.10
N THR A 152 4.92 9.53 10.52
CA THR A 152 3.48 9.81 10.56
C THR A 152 2.73 9.47 9.29
N TYR A 153 3.29 8.60 8.46
CA TYR A 153 2.59 8.14 7.26
C TYR A 153 2.16 6.67 7.40
N PRO A 154 1.14 6.34 8.23
CA PRO A 154 0.59 5.00 8.32
C PRO A 154 -0.34 4.73 7.12
N GLY A 155 0.25 4.59 5.93
CA GLY A 155 -0.50 4.26 4.71
C GLY A 155 -1.20 2.91 4.78
N LYS A 156 -0.56 1.90 5.41
CA LYS A 156 -1.07 0.52 5.44
C LYS A 156 -2.30 0.31 6.33
N VAL A 157 -2.29 0.86 7.55
CA VAL A 157 -3.42 0.68 8.50
C VAL A 157 -4.67 1.43 8.01
N SER A 158 -4.47 2.62 7.42
CA SER A 158 -5.55 3.44 6.86
C SER A 158 -6.17 2.81 5.61
N ALA A 159 -5.40 2.03 4.86
CA ALA A 159 -5.89 1.27 3.71
C ALA A 159 -6.76 0.08 4.11
N PHE A 160 -6.34 -0.70 5.12
CA PHE A 160 -7.08 -1.88 5.56
C PHE A 160 -8.47 -1.53 6.12
N SER A 161 -8.60 -0.38 6.80
CA SER A 161 -9.88 0.11 7.34
C SER A 161 -10.78 0.79 6.30
N GLY A 162 -10.23 1.19 5.15
CA GLY A 162 -10.94 1.86 4.06
C GLY A 162 -11.44 0.94 2.94
N MET A 163 -11.15 -0.37 2.99
CA MET A 163 -11.66 -1.32 1.99
C MET A 163 -13.13 -1.66 2.26
N PRO A 164 -14.00 -1.63 1.24
CA PRO A 164 -15.34 -2.19 1.38
C PRO A 164 -15.23 -3.69 1.68
N ILE A 165 -15.81 -4.09 2.81
CA ILE A 165 -16.08 -5.49 3.14
C ILE A 165 -17.19 -5.93 2.18
N ASN A 166 -16.84 -6.65 1.11
CA ASN A 166 -17.81 -7.34 0.26
C ASN A 166 -18.24 -8.66 0.89
#